data_AF-A0A955IW38-F1
#
_entry.id   AF-A0A955IW38-F1
#
_cell.length_a   1.000
_cell.length_b   1.000
_cell.length_c   1.000
_cell.angle_alpha   90.00
_cell.angle_beta   90.00
_cell.angle_gamma   90.00
#
_symmetry.space_group_name_H-M   'P 1'
#
loop_
_entity.id
_entity.type
_entity.pdbx_description
1 polymer ?
#
loop_
_entity_poly.entity_id
_entity_poly.type
_entity_poly.pdbx_seq_one_letter_code
_entity_poly.pdbx_strand_id
1 'polypeptide(L)'
;MKGFIEFIREQGVVGLSVGFILGGAVSKVVASLVNDVINPVLGLIMGAAGGLQNAQLMIGGAEIHIGNFISAIIDFLIIGAIVYYGIRGLKLDNLDKKKS
;
A
#
# COMPACT_ATOMS: atom_id res chain seq x y z
N MET A 1 30.65 20.24 0.21
CA MET A 1 30.11 19.38 -0.88
C MET A 1 30.80 18.02 -0.95
N LYS A 2 32.14 17.92 -1.11
CA LYS A 2 32.85 16.61 -1.16
C LYS A 2 32.54 15.70 0.04
N GLY A 3 32.68 16.19 1.28
CA GLY A 3 32.39 15.38 2.48
C GLY A 3 30.93 14.93 2.65
N PHE A 4 29.97 15.66 2.09
CA PHE A 4 28.56 15.26 2.11
C PHE A 4 28.26 14.15 1.10
N ILE A 5 28.88 14.22 -0.09
CA ILE A 5 28.79 13.15 -1.10
C ILE A 5 29.51 11.88 -0.60
N GLU A 6 30.66 12.02 0.06
CA GLU A 6 31.37 10.91 0.71
C GLU A 6 30.47 10.22 1.76
N PHE A 7 29.88 11.01 2.66
CA PHE A 7 28.96 10.52 3.71
C PHE A 7 27.74 9.78 3.14
N ILE A 8 27.09 10.33 2.11
CA ILE A 8 25.94 9.70 1.45
C ILE A 8 26.33 8.36 0.80
N ARG A 9 27.54 8.26 0.25
CA ARG A 9 28.05 7.02 -0.36
C ARG A 9 28.41 5.98 0.68
N GLU A 10 29.12 6.36 1.75
CA GLU A 10 29.52 5.46 2.84
C GLU A 10 28.33 4.87 3.58
N GLN A 11 27.29 5.66 3.81
CA GLN A 11 26.09 5.24 4.54
C GLN A 11 25.03 4.57 3.65
N GLY A 12 25.30 4.38 2.35
CA GLY A 12 24.35 3.75 1.43
C GLY A 12 23.03 4.51 1.25
N VAL A 13 22.97 5.79 1.65
CA VAL A 13 21.75 6.61 1.72
C VAL A 13 21.10 6.77 0.35
N VAL A 14 21.88 6.73 -0.73
CA VAL A 14 21.36 6.79 -2.11
C VAL A 14 20.41 5.62 -2.37
N GLY A 15 20.80 4.39 -2.00
CA GLY A 15 19.99 3.20 -2.22
C GLY A 15 18.69 3.24 -1.40
N LEU A 16 18.80 3.66 -0.13
CA LEU A 16 17.65 3.84 0.74
C LEU A 16 16.66 4.88 0.18
N SER A 17 17.17 6.02 -0.31
CA SER A 17 16.35 7.10 -0.85
C SER A 17 15.61 6.69 -2.12
N VAL A 18 16.28 5.97 -3.02
CA VAL A 18 15.65 5.43 -4.24
C VAL A 18 14.59 4.38 -3.89
N GLY A 19 14.90 3.48 -2.96
CA GLY A 19 13.95 2.48 -2.46
C GLY A 19 12.70 3.10 -1.84
N PHE A 20 12.85 4.16 -1.05
CA PHE A 20 11.73 4.85 -0.42
C PHE A 20 10.82 5.55 -1.44
N ILE A 21 11.41 6.28 -2.41
CA ILE A 21 10.64 6.97 -3.46
C ILE A 21 9.88 5.97 -4.33
N LEU A 22 10.54 4.89 -4.77
CA LEU A 22 9.91 3.83 -5.55
C LEU A 22 8.82 3.11 -4.74
N GLY A 23 9.09 2.79 -3.47
CA GLY A 23 8.12 2.17 -2.57
C GLY A 23 6.86 3.02 -2.38
N GLY A 24 7.03 4.35 -2.22
CA GLY A 24 5.91 5.29 -2.15
C GLY A 24 5.10 5.35 -3.45
N ALA A 25 5.76 5.32 -4.61
CA ALA A 25 5.08 5.32 -5.91
C ALA A 25 4.28 4.04 -6.15
N VAL A 26 4.86 2.86 -5.86
CA VAL A 26 4.17 1.57 -5.97
C VAL A 26 2.98 1.52 -5.03
N SER A 27 3.14 1.94 -3.78
CA SER A 27 2.05 2.00 -2.80
C SER A 27 0.86 2.83 -3.32
N LYS A 28 1.12 3.98 -3.94
CA LYS A 28 0.07 4.82 -4.56
C LYS A 28 -0.68 4.11 -5.69
N VAL A 29 0.03 3.42 -6.58
CA VAL A 29 -0.60 2.68 -7.70
C VAL A 29 -1.49 1.57 -7.16
N VAL A 30 -1.01 0.82 -6.17
CA VAL A 30 -1.80 -0.25 -5.55
C VAL A 30 -3.00 0.33 -4.79
N ALA A 31 -2.82 1.43 -4.06
CA ALA A 31 -3.93 2.09 -3.36
C ALA A 31 -5.01 2.59 -4.33
N SER A 32 -4.64 3.14 -5.49
CA SER A 32 -5.60 3.51 -6.54
C SER A 32 -6.32 2.29 -7.11
N LEU A 33 -5.61 1.18 -7.37
CA LEU A 33 -6.27 -0.06 -7.80
C LEU A 33 -7.31 -0.54 -6.78
N VAL A 34 -6.99 -0.48 -5.50
CA VAL A 34 -7.94 -0.89 -4.46
C VAL A 34 -9.12 0.08 -4.39
N ASN A 35 -8.85 1.38 -4.30
CA ASN A 35 -9.90 2.39 -4.14
C ASN A 35 -10.80 2.55 -5.35
N ASP A 36 -10.24 2.48 -6.56
CA ASP A 36 -10.96 2.80 -7.80
C ASP A 36 -11.55 1.56 -8.47
N VAL A 37 -11.05 0.35 -8.16
CA VAL A 37 -11.51 -0.91 -8.77
C VAL A 37 -12.07 -1.88 -7.75
N ILE A 38 -11.33 -2.20 -6.69
CA ILE A 38 -11.75 -3.23 -5.74
C ILE A 38 -12.89 -2.73 -4.84
N ASN A 39 -12.77 -1.54 -4.26
CA ASN A 39 -13.74 -0.96 -3.33
C ASN A 39 -15.13 -0.77 -3.97
N PRO A 40 -15.27 -0.29 -5.23
CA PRO A 40 -16.55 -0.25 -5.91
C PRO A 40 -17.15 -1.65 -6.13
N VAL A 41 -16.35 -2.63 -6.54
CA VAL A 41 -16.81 -4.01 -6.77
C VAL A 41 -17.26 -4.66 -5.46
N LEU A 42 -16.49 -4.50 -4.38
CA LEU A 42 -16.89 -4.96 -3.04
C LEU A 42 -18.16 -4.26 -2.56
N GLY A 43 -18.29 -2.95 -2.80
CA GLY A 43 -19.49 -2.18 -2.50
C GLY A 43 -20.74 -2.72 -3.20
N LEU A 44 -20.63 -3.11 -4.48
CA LEU A 44 -21.72 -3.73 -5.23
C LEU A 44 -22.10 -5.12 -4.67
N ILE A 45 -21.13 -5.95 -4.31
CA ILE A 45 -21.37 -7.32 -3.80
C ILE A 45 -21.99 -7.29 -2.39
N MET A 46 -21.55 -6.35 -1.55
CA MET A 46 -22.01 -6.23 -0.16
C MET A 46 -23.36 -5.49 -0.03
N GLY A 47 -23.98 -5.08 -1.15
CA GLY A 47 -25.29 -4.42 -1.16
C GLY A 47 -25.32 -3.00 -0.63
N ALA A 48 -24.17 -2.42 -0.27
CA ALA A 48 -24.05 -1.02 0.12
C ALA A 48 -23.94 -0.17 -1.15
N ALA A 49 -25.07 0.35 -1.65
CA ALA A 49 -25.13 1.39 -2.67
C ALA A 49 -24.44 2.66 -2.13
N GLY A 50 -23.11 2.68 -2.16
CA GLY A 50 -22.28 3.69 -1.52
C GLY A 50 -20.89 3.19 -1.08
N GLY A 51 -20.65 1.88 -1.01
CA GLY A 51 -19.36 1.35 -0.58
C GLY A 51 -19.21 1.28 0.95
N LEU A 52 -18.31 0.40 1.41
CA LEU A 52 -18.12 0.09 2.83
C LEU A 52 -17.78 1.33 3.67
N GLN A 53 -17.12 2.31 3.08
CA GLN A 53 -16.71 3.60 3.67
C GLN A 53 -17.91 4.48 4.09
N ASN A 54 -19.05 4.31 3.42
CA ASN A 54 -20.28 5.05 3.69
C ASN A 54 -21.20 4.34 4.71
N ALA A 55 -20.76 3.22 5.29
CA ALA A 55 -21.42 2.63 6.44
C ALA A 55 -21.14 3.47 7.69
N GLN A 56 -22.04 4.40 7.98
CA GLN A 56 -21.99 5.30 9.13
C GLN A 56 -23.09 4.90 10.12
N LEU A 57 -22.73 4.67 11.38
CA LEU A 57 -23.70 4.51 12.46
C LEU A 57 -23.85 5.87 13.15
N MET A 58 -25.01 6.51 12.97
CA MET A 58 -25.36 7.72 13.72
C MET A 58 -25.89 7.33 15.10
N ILE A 59 -25.14 7.67 16.15
CA ILE A 59 -25.60 7.58 17.54
C ILE A 59 -25.52 8.98 18.14
N GLY A 60 -26.68 9.60 18.39
CA GLY A 60 -26.79 10.84 19.18
C GLY A 60 -26.09 12.08 18.61
N GLY A 61 -25.80 12.13 17.31
CA GLY A 61 -25.11 13.26 16.66
C GLY A 61 -23.61 13.06 16.40
N ALA A 62 -23.05 11.90 16.77
CA ALA A 62 -21.70 11.50 16.37
C ALA A 62 -21.77 10.51 15.18
N GLU A 63 -21.04 10.83 14.11
CA GLU A 63 -20.86 9.95 12.94
C GLU A 63 -19.72 8.96 13.24
N ILE A 64 -20.05 7.69 13.51
CA ILE A 64 -19.05 6.64 13.68
C ILE A 64 -18.82 5.97 12.32
N HIS A 65 -17.73 6.34 11.65
CA HIS A 65 -17.31 5.77 10.36
C HIS A 65 -16.60 4.41 10.51
N ILE A 66 -17.29 3.42 11.10
CA ILE A 66 -16.77 2.04 11.23
C ILE A 66 -16.39 1.47 9.86
N GLY A 67 -17.12 1.88 8.82
CA GLY A 67 -16.90 1.49 7.44
C GLY A 67 -15.53 1.90 6.86
N ASN A 68 -15.03 3.08 7.25
CA ASN A 68 -13.72 3.55 6.82
C ASN A 68 -12.59 2.73 7.45
N PHE A 69 -12.75 2.35 8.72
CA PHE A 69 -11.75 1.53 9.41
C PHE A 69 -11.64 0.12 8.80
N ILE A 70 -12.76 -0.51 8.47
CA ILE A 70 -12.74 -1.83 7.82
C ILE A 70 -12.16 -1.72 6.41
N SER A 71 -12.48 -0.65 5.67
CA SER A 71 -11.89 -0.39 4.35
C SER A 71 -10.37 -0.25 4.44
N ALA A 72 -9.86 0.50 5.41
CA ALA A 72 -8.42 0.65 5.63
C ALA A 72 -7.71 -0.68 5.96
N ILE A 73 -8.37 -1.59 6.69
CA ILE A 73 -7.83 -2.94 6.95
C ILE A 73 -7.78 -3.76 5.65
N ILE A 74 -8.83 -3.69 4.83
CA ILE A 74 -8.88 -4.37 3.53
C ILE A 74 -7.76 -3.85 2.62
N ASP A 75 -7.61 -2.53 2.52
CA ASP A 75 -6.55 -1.88 1.75
C ASP A 75 -5.17 -2.35 2.19
N PHE A 76 -4.92 -2.40 3.51
CA PHE A 76 -3.66 -2.90 4.07
C PHE A 76 -3.37 -4.35 3.68
N LEU A 77 -4.36 -5.23 3.80
CA LEU A 77 -4.21 -6.65 3.43
C LEU A 77 -3.96 -6.82 1.93
N ILE A 78 -4.64 -6.04 1.08
CA ILE A 78 -4.47 -6.12 -0.38
C ILE A 78 -3.10 -5.57 -0.80
N ILE A 79 -2.69 -4.41 -0.27
CA ILE A 79 -1.35 -3.85 -0.56
C ILE A 79 -0.27 -4.85 -0.15
N GLY A 80 -0.38 -5.42 1.06
CA GLY A 80 0.54 -6.45 1.53
C GLY A 80 0.57 -7.68 0.62
N ALA A 81 -0.59 -8.17 0.19
CA ALA A 81 -0.69 -9.31 -0.71
C ALA A 81 -0.07 -9.02 -2.08
N ILE A 82 -0.37 -7.87 -2.69
CA ILE A 82 0.16 -7.51 -4.01
C ILE A 82 1.67 -7.30 -3.95
N VAL A 83 2.20 -6.67 -2.90
CA VAL A 83 3.65 -6.53 -2.71
C VAL A 83 4.31 -7.90 -2.57
N TYR A 84 3.75 -8.78 -1.73
CA TYR A 84 4.25 -10.14 -1.54
C TYR A 84 4.26 -10.95 -2.85
N TYR A 85 3.11 -11.00 -3.54
CA TYR A 85 2.99 -11.71 -4.81
C TYR A 85 3.79 -11.07 -5.93
N GLY A 86 3.95 -9.74 -5.93
CA GLY A 86 4.78 -9.01 -6.90
C GLY A 86 6.25 -9.35 -6.76
N ILE A 87 6.78 -9.34 -5.53
CA ILE A 87 8.16 -9.76 -5.24
C ILE A 87 8.37 -11.23 -5.62
N ARG A 88 7.41 -12.09 -5.25
CA ARG A 88 7.46 -13.53 -5.53
C ARG A 88 7.37 -13.85 -7.02
N GLY A 89 6.48 -13.16 -7.74
CA GLY A 89 6.22 -13.33 -9.17
C GLY A 89 7.38 -12.86 -10.04
N LEU A 90 8.01 -11.75 -9.66
CA LEU A 90 9.24 -11.27 -10.30
C LEU A 90 10.48 -12.13 -9.94
N LYS A 91 10.33 -13.15 -9.08
CA LYS A 91 11.42 -14.00 -8.59
C LYS A 91 12.60 -13.19 -8.02
N LEU A 92 12.35 -11.99 -7.51
CA LEU A 92 13.39 -11.15 -6.88
C LEU A 92 13.99 -11.88 -5.65
N ASP A 93 13.22 -12.76 -5.01
CA ASP A 93 13.68 -13.73 -3.99
C ASP A 93 14.85 -14.61 -4.45
N ASN A 94 14.95 -14.89 -5.76
CA ASN A 94 16.02 -15.72 -6.33
C ASN A 94 17.23 -14.90 -6.79
N LEU A 95 17.14 -13.56 -6.83
CA LEU A 95 18.30 -12.70 -7.12
C LEU A 95 19.16 -12.46 -5.88
N ASP A 96 18.58 -12.61 -4.69
CA ASP A 96 19.29 -12.60 -3.41
C ASP A 96 19.86 -13.98 -3.03
N LYS A 97 19.58 -15.02 -3.85
CA LYS A 97 20.39 -16.24 -3.85
C LYS A 97 21.74 -15.91 -4.47
N LYS A 98 22.60 -15.39 -3.59
CA LYS A 98 24.05 -15.35 -3.74
C LYS A 98 24.49 -16.52 -4.60
N LYS A 99 25.03 -16.16 -5.77
CA LYS A 99 25.86 -17.01 -6.62
C LYS A 99 26.86 -17.71 -5.70
N SER A 100 26.57 -18.96 -5.34
CA SER A 100 27.57 -19.86 -4.79
C SER A 100 28.57 -20.21 -5.88
#